data_AF-A0A0B1QWL7-F1
#
_entry.id   AF-A0A0B1QWL7-F1
#
_cell.length_a   1.000
_cell.length_b   1.000
_cell.length_c   1.000
_cell.angle_alpha   90.00
_cell.angle_beta   90.00
_cell.angle_gamma   90.00
#
_symmetry.space_group_name_H-M   'P 1'
#
loop_
_entity.id
_entity.type
_entity.pdbx_description
1 polymer ?
#
loop_
_entity_poly.entity_id
_entity_poly.type
_entity_poly.pdbx_seq_one_letter_code
_entity_poly.pdbx_strand_id
1 'polypeptide(L)'
;MFKSFPLIFSLALVGCSASTPPVKNVQAPKILHMIKPAYPYYAVKNRVEGKVSFFYDVDAEGKVSEMRIIESTPDHLFDDTVIRAVSQWRFEKGHPTKNISMRIVMRVNQTLN
;
A
#
# COMPACT_ATOMS: atom_id res chain seq x y z
N MET A 1 5.03 -9.81 68.38
CA MET A 1 4.81 -11.24 68.05
C MET A 1 3.69 -11.29 67.01
N PHE A 2 3.85 -12.09 65.94
CA PHE A 2 3.04 -12.20 64.70
C PHE A 2 3.29 -11.10 63.63
N LYS A 3 4.35 -11.21 62.81
CA LYS A 3 4.39 -11.84 61.46
C LYS A 3 3.26 -11.35 60.52
N SER A 4 3.60 -10.41 59.63
CA SER A 4 2.85 -10.14 58.40
C SER A 4 3.78 -10.33 57.20
N PHE A 5 3.35 -11.18 56.28
CA PHE A 5 4.09 -11.73 55.15
C PHE A 5 3.61 -11.02 53.87
N PRO A 6 4.49 -10.59 52.94
CA PRO A 6 4.12 -9.74 51.83
C PRO A 6 3.40 -10.55 50.74
N LEU A 7 2.25 -10.08 50.27
CA LEU A 7 1.56 -10.65 49.11
C LEU A 7 1.84 -9.79 47.88
N ILE A 8 2.90 -10.15 47.17
CA ILE A 8 3.17 -9.66 45.81
C ILE A 8 2.25 -10.44 44.88
N PHE A 9 1.18 -9.81 44.41
CA PHE A 9 0.33 -10.37 43.36
C PHE A 9 0.73 -9.76 42.02
N SER A 10 1.76 -10.34 41.41
CA SER A 10 2.18 -10.03 40.04
C SER A 10 1.10 -10.46 39.07
N LEU A 11 0.37 -9.50 38.50
CA LEU A 11 -0.58 -9.77 37.41
C LEU A 11 0.18 -9.79 36.08
N ALA A 12 0.06 -10.92 35.40
CA ALA A 12 0.79 -11.31 34.21
C ALA A 12 0.62 -10.32 33.04
N LEU A 13 1.75 -10.05 32.36
CA LEU A 13 1.81 -9.46 31.03
C LEU A 13 0.97 -10.32 30.07
N VAL A 14 -0.18 -9.79 29.63
CA VAL A 14 -0.92 -10.33 28.49
C VAL A 14 -0.08 -10.07 27.24
N GLY A 15 0.67 -11.08 26.82
CA GLY A 15 1.34 -11.11 25.53
C GLY A 15 0.30 -11.17 24.42
N CYS A 16 0.03 -10.03 23.78
CA CYS A 16 -0.73 -9.97 22.54
C CYS A 16 0.18 -10.53 21.43
N SER A 17 0.13 -11.83 21.17
CA SER A 17 0.76 -12.42 19.99
C SER A 17 -0.01 -11.98 18.75
N ALA A 18 0.34 -10.82 18.21
CA ALA A 18 -0.12 -10.39 16.89
C ALA A 18 0.54 -11.27 15.82
N SER A 19 -0.09 -12.38 15.48
CA SER A 19 0.27 -13.17 14.30
C SER A 19 -0.15 -12.40 13.05
N THR A 20 0.71 -11.51 12.56
CA THR A 20 0.56 -10.94 11.22
C THR A 20 0.62 -12.09 10.21
N PRO A 21 -0.40 -12.32 9.38
CA PRO A 21 -0.36 -13.34 8.35
C PRO A 21 0.82 -13.06 7.39
N PRO A 22 1.54 -14.10 6.92
CA PRO A 22 2.63 -13.92 5.99
C PRO A 22 2.09 -13.30 4.70
N VAL A 23 2.46 -12.04 4.43
CA VAL A 23 2.17 -11.38 3.16
C VAL A 23 2.95 -12.14 2.09
N LYS A 24 2.24 -12.98 1.32
CA LYS A 24 2.81 -13.66 0.16
C LYS A 24 3.34 -12.58 -0.79
N ASN A 25 4.66 -12.42 -0.85
CA ASN A 25 5.31 -11.44 -1.70
C ASN A 25 5.23 -11.96 -3.15
N VAL A 26 4.12 -11.65 -3.82
CA VAL A 26 3.93 -11.94 -5.24
C VAL A 26 4.89 -11.03 -6.00
N GLN A 27 5.95 -11.61 -6.55
CA GLN A 27 6.92 -10.87 -7.34
C GLN A 27 6.24 -10.43 -8.64
N ALA A 28 6.11 -9.11 -8.81
CA ALA A 28 5.59 -8.54 -10.03
C ALA A 28 6.54 -8.86 -11.20
N PRO A 29 6.02 -9.06 -12.43
CA PRO A 29 6.85 -9.17 -13.62
C PRO A 29 7.75 -7.95 -13.79
N LYS A 30 8.76 -8.07 -14.66
CA LYS A 30 9.66 -6.96 -14.95
C LYS A 30 8.88 -5.79 -15.55
N ILE A 31 8.99 -4.61 -14.92
CA ILE A 31 8.37 -3.38 -15.41
C ILE A 31 9.17 -2.84 -16.59
N LEU A 32 8.49 -2.55 -17.70
CA LEU A 32 9.07 -1.93 -18.89
C LEU A 32 8.78 -0.43 -18.94
N HIS A 33 7.58 -0.03 -18.53
CA HIS A 33 7.16 1.37 -18.52
C HIS A 33 6.29 1.66 -17.30
N MET A 34 6.66 2.70 -16.55
CA MET A 34 5.97 3.13 -15.34
C MET A 34 5.70 4.62 -15.40
N ILE A 35 4.42 4.99 -15.26
CA ILE A 35 3.97 6.38 -15.19
C ILE A 35 3.61 6.70 -13.75
N LYS A 36 4.12 7.81 -13.23
CA LYS A 36 3.74 8.28 -11.89
C LYS A 36 2.33 8.89 -11.95
N PRO A 37 1.48 8.68 -10.93
CA PRO A 37 0.22 9.41 -10.80
C PRO A 37 0.45 10.91 -10.83
N ALA A 38 -0.35 11.63 -11.62
CA ALA A 38 -0.39 13.08 -11.54
C ALA A 38 -0.80 13.53 -10.13
N TYR A 39 -0.35 14.70 -9.71
CA TYR A 39 -0.77 15.25 -8.42
C TYR A 39 -2.02 16.13 -8.63
N PRO A 40 -3.16 15.86 -7.98
CA PRO A 40 -4.35 16.70 -8.11
C PRO A 40 -4.02 18.17 -7.77
N TYR A 41 -4.47 19.11 -8.60
CA TYR A 41 -4.17 20.53 -8.42
C TYR A 41 -4.55 21.05 -7.03
N TYR A 42 -5.73 20.66 -6.55
CA TYR A 42 -6.20 20.99 -5.21
C TYR A 42 -5.23 20.50 -4.12
N ALA A 43 -4.71 19.28 -4.27
CA ALA A 43 -3.80 18.68 -3.30
C ALA A 43 -2.43 19.35 -3.32
N VAL A 44 -1.92 19.76 -4.49
CA VAL A 44 -0.70 20.60 -4.60
C VAL A 44 -0.90 21.93 -3.88
N LYS A 45 -1.98 22.67 -4.21
CA LYS A 45 -2.26 24.00 -3.67
C LYS A 45 -2.36 24.01 -2.14
N ASN A 46 -2.97 22.97 -1.57
CA ASN A 46 -3.21 22.87 -0.13
C ASN A 46 -2.17 22.00 0.59
N ARG A 47 -1.08 21.60 -0.09
CA ARG A 47 -0.03 20.72 0.43
C ARG A 47 -0.57 19.43 1.07
N VAL A 48 -1.63 18.87 0.49
CA VAL A 48 -2.24 17.62 0.97
C VAL A 48 -1.42 16.46 0.47
N GLU A 49 -0.86 15.69 1.39
CA GLU A 49 -0.16 14.44 1.13
C GLU A 49 -1.08 13.24 1.38
N GLY A 50 -0.68 12.08 0.89
CA GLY A 50 -1.46 10.88 1.07
C GLY A 50 -0.80 9.60 0.63
N LYS A 51 -1.57 8.53 0.64
CA LYS A 51 -1.16 7.21 0.19
C LYS A 51 -2.34 6.46 -0.40
N VAL A 52 -2.06 5.61 -1.37
CA VAL A 52 -3.03 4.67 -1.94
C VAL A 52 -2.40 3.30 -1.98
N SER A 53 -3.01 2.33 -1.32
CA SER A 53 -2.66 0.91 -1.37
C SER A 53 -3.69 0.18 -2.24
N PHE A 54 -3.22 -0.63 -3.20
CA PHE A 54 -4.10 -1.31 -4.16
C PHE A 54 -3.53 -2.67 -4.57
N PHE A 55 -4.41 -3.53 -5.09
CA PHE A 55 -4.05 -4.71 -5.85
C PHE A 55 -4.26 -4.48 -7.34
N TYR A 56 -3.50 -5.21 -8.15
CA TYR A 56 -3.71 -5.30 -9.59
C TYR A 56 -3.20 -6.64 -10.13
N ASP A 57 -3.63 -6.96 -11.34
CA ASP A 57 -3.17 -8.11 -12.09
C ASP A 57 -2.39 -7.62 -13.34
N VAL A 58 -1.50 -8.46 -13.86
CA VAL A 58 -0.81 -8.27 -15.13
C VAL A 58 -1.22 -9.41 -16.05
N ASP A 59 -1.68 -9.08 -17.26
CA ASP A 59 -2.09 -10.05 -18.27
C ASP A 59 -0.89 -10.62 -19.07
N ALA A 60 -1.15 -11.54 -20.00
CA ALA A 60 -0.09 -12.16 -20.80
C ALA A 60 0.59 -11.17 -21.77
N GLU A 61 -0.11 -10.10 -22.13
CA GLU A 61 0.35 -8.99 -22.97
C GLU A 61 1.16 -7.95 -22.19
N GLY A 62 1.32 -8.13 -20.88
CA GLY A 62 2.06 -7.23 -19.99
C GLY A 62 1.30 -5.95 -19.66
N LYS A 63 -0.02 -5.94 -19.76
CA LYS A 63 -0.87 -4.80 -19.36
C LYS A 63 -1.45 -5.04 -17.97
N VAL A 64 -1.71 -3.94 -17.28
CA VAL A 64 -2.42 -3.98 -16.00
C VAL A 64 -3.90 -4.22 -16.24
N SER A 65 -4.49 -5.10 -15.42
CA SER A 65 -5.93 -5.39 -15.37
C SER A 65 -6.40 -5.54 -13.93
N GLU A 66 -7.73 -5.56 -13.72
CA GLU A 66 -8.35 -5.93 -12.45
C GLU A 66 -7.81 -5.14 -11.23
N MET A 67 -7.66 -3.82 -11.37
CA MET A 67 -7.20 -2.96 -10.28
C MET A 67 -8.26 -2.82 -9.19
N ARG A 68 -7.83 -2.92 -7.93
CA ARG A 68 -8.67 -2.81 -6.73
C ARG A 68 -7.99 -1.96 -5.67
N ILE A 69 -8.56 -0.82 -5.32
CA ILE A 69 -8.07 0.01 -4.20
C ILE A 69 -8.49 -0.64 -2.87
N ILE A 70 -7.54 -0.72 -1.93
CA ILE A 70 -7.73 -1.34 -0.61
C ILE A 70 -7.73 -0.30 0.49
N GLU A 71 -6.89 0.72 0.35
CA GLU A 71 -6.77 1.80 1.32
C GLU A 71 -6.41 3.06 0.55
N SER A 72 -7.09 4.15 0.86
CA SER A 72 -6.76 5.47 0.34
C SER A 72 -6.80 6.47 1.47
N THR A 73 -5.85 7.39 1.50
CA THR A 73 -5.82 8.46 2.50
C THR A 73 -5.21 9.70 1.85
N PRO A 74 -5.89 10.86 1.84
CA PRO A 74 -7.30 11.05 2.18
C PRO A 74 -8.22 10.27 1.25
N ASP A 75 -9.38 9.86 1.77
CA ASP A 75 -10.35 9.03 1.05
C ASP A 75 -10.67 9.64 -0.32
N HIS A 76 -10.56 8.81 -1.35
CA HIS A 76 -10.91 9.10 -2.74
C HIS A 76 -10.13 10.21 -3.45
N LEU A 77 -9.31 11.00 -2.75
CA LEU A 77 -8.63 12.16 -3.32
C LEU A 77 -7.62 11.77 -4.42
N PHE A 78 -6.96 10.62 -4.27
CA PHE A 78 -5.90 10.17 -5.14
C PHE A 78 -6.27 8.97 -6.02
N ASP A 79 -7.45 8.37 -5.80
CA ASP A 79 -7.89 7.10 -6.40
C ASP A 79 -7.85 7.16 -7.93
N ASP A 80 -8.59 8.10 -8.51
CA ASP A 80 -8.69 8.27 -9.97
C ASP A 80 -7.33 8.46 -10.63
N THR A 81 -6.46 9.22 -9.97
CA THR A 81 -5.17 9.56 -10.56
C THR A 81 -4.20 8.39 -10.51
N VAL A 82 -4.27 7.61 -9.42
CA VAL A 82 -3.55 6.34 -9.31
C VAL A 82 -4.06 5.34 -10.35
N ILE A 83 -5.38 5.17 -10.47
CA ILE A 83 -5.98 4.26 -11.45
C ILE A 83 -5.53 4.61 -12.88
N ARG A 84 -5.64 5.89 -13.26
CA ARG A 84 -5.23 6.35 -14.60
C ARG A 84 -3.76 6.04 -14.86
N ALA A 85 -2.85 6.42 -13.96
CA ALA A 85 -1.43 6.21 -14.19
C ALA A 85 -1.05 4.73 -14.24
N VAL A 86 -1.57 3.92 -13.32
CA VAL A 86 -1.22 2.50 -13.25
C VAL A 86 -1.82 1.71 -14.42
N SER A 87 -2.99 2.08 -14.94
CA SER A 87 -3.55 1.47 -16.16
C SER A 87 -2.64 1.62 -17.39
N GLN A 88 -1.75 2.62 -17.38
CA GLN A 88 -0.80 2.87 -18.46
C GLN A 88 0.54 2.14 -18.27
N TRP A 89 0.73 1.43 -17.16
CA TRP A 89 1.94 0.66 -16.92
C TRP A 89 2.06 -0.51 -17.89
N ARG A 90 3.30 -0.84 -18.24
CA ARG A 90 3.63 -1.96 -19.12
C ARG A 90 4.70 -2.81 -18.48
N PHE A 91 4.48 -4.12 -18.58
CA PHE A 91 5.31 -5.18 -18.04
C PHE A 91 5.82 -6.08 -19.17
N GLU A 92 6.80 -6.91 -18.85
CA GLU A 92 7.28 -7.93 -19.76
C GLU A 92 6.17 -8.94 -20.09
N LYS A 93 6.01 -9.23 -21.39
CA LYS A 93 5.00 -10.16 -21.90
C LYS A 93 5.31 -11.60 -21.49
N GLY A 94 4.29 -12.46 -21.50
CA GLY A 94 4.43 -13.89 -21.19
C GLY A 94 4.48 -14.22 -19.70
N HIS A 95 4.29 -13.23 -18.82
CA HIS A 95 4.39 -13.38 -17.37
C HIS A 95 3.09 -12.94 -16.65
N PRO A 96 1.92 -13.55 -16.96
CA PRO A 96 0.68 -13.16 -16.32
C PRO A 96 0.73 -13.44 -14.81
N THR A 97 0.39 -12.44 -14.00
CA THR A 97 0.52 -12.48 -12.54
C THR A 97 -0.69 -11.82 -11.89
N LYS A 98 -1.24 -12.42 -10.84
CA LYS A 98 -2.45 -11.93 -10.17
C LYS A 98 -2.20 -11.48 -8.74
N ASN A 99 -3.03 -10.57 -8.25
CA ASN A 99 -3.05 -10.07 -6.87
C ASN A 99 -1.71 -9.48 -6.43
N ILE A 100 -1.09 -8.69 -7.30
CA ILE A 100 0.11 -7.93 -6.94
C ILE A 100 -0.33 -6.76 -6.08
N SER A 101 0.21 -6.63 -4.87
CA SER A 101 -0.04 -5.48 -3.99
C SER A 101 0.99 -4.39 -4.21
N MET A 102 0.55 -3.14 -4.16
CA MET A 102 1.46 -2.00 -4.16
C MET A 102 0.89 -0.84 -3.38
N ARG A 103 1.79 0.04 -2.92
CA ARG A 103 1.44 1.30 -2.26
C ARG A 103 2.16 2.45 -2.94
N ILE A 104 1.42 3.49 -3.28
CA ILE A 104 1.96 4.76 -3.75
C ILE A 104 1.79 5.79 -2.63
N VAL A 105 2.86 6.53 -2.33
CA VAL A 105 2.80 7.68 -1.40
C VAL A 105 2.86 8.95 -2.23
N MET A 106 1.84 9.79 -2.06
CA MET A 106 1.70 11.09 -2.71
C MET A 106 2.33 12.13 -1.79
N ARG A 107 3.55 12.57 -2.14
CA ARG A 107 4.28 13.63 -1.44
C ARG A 107 4.44 14.86 -2.30
N VAL A 108 4.17 16.03 -1.74
CA VAL A 108 4.23 17.32 -2.46
C VAL A 108 5.66 17.64 -2.92
N ASN A 109 6.66 17.26 -2.11
CA ASN A 109 8.05 17.59 -2.38
C ASN A 109 8.71 16.69 -3.45
N GLN A 110 8.03 15.64 -3.93
CA GLN A 110 8.56 14.72 -4.95
C GLN A 110 8.09 15.07 -6.38
N THR A 111 7.19 16.03 -6.54
CA THR A 111 6.60 16.41 -7.84
C THR A 111 7.36 17.54 -8.55
N LEU A 112 8.33 18.18 -7.90
CA LEU A 112 9.03 19.37 -8.42
C LEU A 112 10.36 19.10 -9.16
N ASN A 113 10.61 17.86 -9.62
CA ASN A 113 11.79 17.52 -10.43
C ASN A 113 11.39 17.13 -11.86
#